data_AF-A0A0M4FWV5-F1
#
_entry.id   AF-A0A0M4FWV5-F1
#
_cell.length_a   1.000
_cell.length_b   1.000
_cell.length_c   1.000
_cell.angle_alpha   90.00
_cell.angle_beta   90.00
_cell.angle_gamma   90.00
#
_symmetry.space_group_name_H-M   'P 1'
#
loop_
_entity.id
_entity.type
_entity.pdbx_description
1 polymer ?
#
loop_
_entity_poly.entity_id
_entity_poly.type
_entity_poly.pdbx_seq_one_letter_code
_entity_poly.pdbx_strand_id
1 'polypeptide(L)'
;MNDKYTEKNLCELISATMQSVEMDVQLRQDNSGVNMSYNFIGDYVGFDANRLIEAKEEMQTTISLEVYIKTITLHELGHAIDRKALLETLDRTIEIFDAKRNNSLYELYNRVDLLSMVIEEHEMNLIFEEIAWENAQKLNEKFHIVEEKCFEAIKKYSLETYTDLYHEDLNLYEKLVKEHTVQIA
;
A
#
# COMPACT_ATOMS: atom_id res chain seq x y z
N MET A 1 -17.85 -5.29 -25.08
CA MET A 1 -16.50 -5.86 -25.32
C MET A 1 -15.80 -5.86 -23.99
N ASN A 2 -15.64 -6.99 -23.29
CA ASN A 2 -14.77 -7.07 -22.10
C ASN A 2 -14.42 -8.50 -21.65
N ASP A 3 -14.34 -9.47 -22.58
CA ASP A 3 -13.82 -10.82 -22.27
C ASP A 3 -12.29 -10.89 -22.51
N LYS A 4 -11.46 -10.20 -21.72
CA LYS A 4 -10.00 -10.32 -21.93
C LYS A 4 -9.12 -10.65 -20.73
N TYR A 5 -9.60 -10.45 -19.50
CA TYR A 5 -8.82 -10.84 -18.32
C TYR A 5 -9.68 -11.66 -17.37
N THR A 6 -9.40 -12.96 -17.35
CA THR A 6 -9.89 -13.88 -16.31
C THR A 6 -8.92 -13.84 -15.14
N GLU A 7 -9.40 -14.22 -13.95
CA GLU A 7 -8.54 -14.42 -12.76
C GLU A 7 -7.27 -15.24 -13.10
N LYS A 8 -7.43 -16.29 -13.91
CA LYS A 8 -6.32 -17.12 -14.39
C LYS A 8 -5.29 -16.29 -15.17
N ASN A 9 -5.72 -15.45 -16.11
CA ASN A 9 -4.81 -14.63 -16.90
C ASN A 9 -4.05 -13.61 -16.03
N LEU A 10 -4.72 -13.06 -15.01
CA LEU A 10 -4.08 -12.14 -14.07
C LEU A 10 -3.04 -12.87 -13.20
N CYS A 11 -3.41 -14.04 -12.67
CA CYS A 11 -2.50 -14.88 -11.89
C CYS A 11 -1.25 -15.28 -12.69
N GLU A 12 -1.41 -15.66 -13.96
CA GLU A 12 -0.30 -15.99 -14.86
C GLU A 12 0.60 -14.77 -15.12
N LEU A 13 0.02 -13.58 -15.33
CA LEU A 13 0.77 -12.35 -15.52
C LEU A 13 1.58 -11.95 -14.28
N ILE A 14 0.97 -12.00 -13.10
CA ILE A 14 1.63 -11.68 -11.83
C ILE A 14 2.78 -12.68 -11.59
N SER A 15 2.48 -13.98 -11.71
CA SER A 15 3.48 -15.04 -11.53
C SER A 15 4.67 -14.89 -12.49
N ALA A 16 4.40 -14.61 -13.78
CA ALA A 16 5.45 -14.40 -14.76
C ALA A 16 6.31 -13.16 -14.44
N THR A 17 5.70 -12.12 -13.88
CA THR A 17 6.41 -10.90 -13.45
C THR A 17 7.32 -11.21 -12.26
N MET A 18 6.82 -11.91 -11.24
CA MET A 18 7.61 -12.35 -10.07
C MET A 18 8.80 -13.22 -10.49
N GLN A 19 8.57 -14.17 -11.42
CA GLN A 19 9.64 -15.01 -11.98
C GLN A 19 10.69 -14.20 -12.76
N SER A 20 10.26 -13.17 -13.49
CA SER A 20 11.17 -12.32 -14.29
C SER A 20 12.16 -11.54 -13.43
N VAL A 21 11.81 -11.26 -12.16
CA VAL A 21 12.69 -10.60 -11.19
C VAL A 21 13.31 -11.56 -10.17
N GLU A 22 13.20 -12.87 -10.43
CA GLU A 22 13.83 -13.94 -9.65
C GLU A 22 13.40 -13.95 -8.17
N MET A 23 12.17 -13.52 -7.87
CA MET A 23 11.62 -13.53 -6.52
C MET A 23 10.62 -14.67 -6.33
N ASP A 24 10.93 -15.55 -5.37
CA ASP A 24 10.08 -16.68 -4.98
C ASP A 24 9.25 -16.32 -3.75
N VAL A 25 8.18 -15.56 -3.98
CA VAL A 25 7.16 -15.23 -2.99
C VAL A 25 5.88 -15.95 -3.37
N GLN A 26 5.13 -16.47 -2.40
CA GLN A 26 3.88 -17.16 -2.72
C GLN A 26 2.84 -16.18 -3.28
N LEU A 27 2.15 -16.54 -4.35
CA LEU A 27 1.00 -15.79 -4.87
C LEU A 27 -0.31 -16.44 -4.41
N ARG A 28 -1.27 -15.64 -3.95
CA ARG A 28 -2.61 -16.08 -3.56
C ARG A 28 -3.66 -15.16 -4.14
N GLN A 29 -4.71 -15.74 -4.70
CA GLN A 29 -5.92 -14.98 -4.98
C GLN A 29 -6.70 -14.80 -3.67
N ASP A 30 -7.25 -13.60 -3.48
CA ASP A 30 -8.19 -13.30 -2.41
C ASP A 30 -9.31 -12.37 -2.92
N ASN A 31 -10.27 -12.08 -2.03
CA ASN A 31 -11.37 -11.14 -2.29
C ASN A 31 -11.40 -10.06 -1.20
N SER A 32 -10.21 -9.52 -0.88
CA SER A 32 -10.03 -8.54 0.20
C SER A 32 -10.63 -7.18 -0.13
N GLY A 33 -10.93 -6.89 -1.41
CA GLY A 33 -11.25 -5.54 -1.86
C GLY A 33 -10.02 -4.62 -1.97
N VAL A 34 -8.81 -5.17 -1.77
CA VAL A 34 -7.53 -4.52 -2.05
C VAL A 34 -6.95 -5.11 -3.33
N ASN A 35 -6.44 -4.27 -4.23
CA ASN A 35 -5.98 -4.70 -5.55
C ASN A 35 -4.88 -5.76 -5.46
N MET A 36 -3.79 -5.45 -4.76
CA MET A 36 -2.69 -6.34 -4.45
C MET A 36 -2.12 -5.93 -3.09
N SER A 37 -1.63 -6.89 -2.32
CA SER A 37 -0.95 -6.58 -1.06
C SER A 37 0.03 -7.67 -0.68
N TYR A 38 1.20 -7.28 -0.20
CA TYR A 38 2.14 -8.20 0.41
C TYR A 38 1.81 -8.44 1.89
N ASN A 39 1.48 -9.68 2.23
CA ASN A 39 1.30 -10.12 3.60
C ASN A 39 2.64 -10.55 4.19
N PHE A 40 3.29 -9.65 4.91
CA PHE A 40 4.61 -9.91 5.50
C PHE A 40 4.61 -10.98 6.61
N ILE A 41 3.49 -11.21 7.29
CA ILE A 41 3.36 -12.26 8.31
C ILE A 41 3.36 -13.65 7.64
N GLY A 42 2.48 -13.83 6.65
CA GLY A 42 2.29 -15.07 5.92
C GLY A 42 3.26 -15.29 4.76
N ASP A 43 4.05 -14.27 4.43
CA ASP A 43 5.03 -14.22 3.33
C ASP A 43 4.42 -14.59 1.97
N TYR A 44 3.40 -13.82 1.56
CA TYR A 44 2.74 -14.02 0.27
C TYR A 44 2.20 -12.70 -0.29
N VAL A 45 2.10 -12.62 -1.61
CA VAL A 45 1.36 -11.58 -2.33
C VAL A 45 -0.08 -12.06 -2.51
N GLY A 46 -1.03 -11.31 -1.95
CA GLY A 46 -2.47 -11.45 -2.18
C GLY A 46 -2.91 -10.56 -3.33
N PHE A 47 -3.90 -10.99 -4.13
CA PHE A 47 -4.51 -10.13 -5.15
C PHE A 47 -6.01 -10.39 -5.29
N ASP A 48 -6.76 -9.31 -5.49
CA ASP A 48 -8.17 -9.34 -5.86
C ASP A 48 -8.31 -8.98 -7.36
N ALA A 49 -8.74 -9.96 -8.14
CA ALA A 49 -8.85 -9.85 -9.59
C ALA A 49 -9.79 -8.73 -10.05
N ASN A 50 -10.92 -8.53 -9.36
CA ASN A 50 -11.89 -7.51 -9.74
C ASN A 50 -11.36 -6.12 -9.35
N ARG A 51 -10.85 -6.01 -8.11
CA ARG A 51 -10.31 -4.73 -7.63
C ARG A 51 -9.11 -4.26 -8.45
N LEU A 52 -8.25 -5.15 -8.95
CA LEU A 52 -7.14 -4.77 -9.84
C LEU A 52 -7.62 -4.05 -11.11
N ILE A 53 -8.70 -4.53 -11.71
CA ILE A 53 -9.27 -3.94 -12.93
C ILE A 53 -9.87 -2.57 -12.58
N GLU A 54 -10.67 -2.50 -11.52
CA GLU A 54 -11.29 -1.25 -11.05
C GLU A 54 -10.24 -0.19 -10.69
N ALA A 55 -9.20 -0.56 -9.93
CA ALA A 55 -8.14 0.35 -9.50
C ALA A 55 -7.38 0.92 -10.71
N LYS A 56 -7.21 0.13 -11.76
CA LYS A 56 -6.65 0.64 -13.01
C LYS A 56 -7.58 1.64 -13.69
N GLU A 57 -8.89 1.41 -13.68
CA GLU A 57 -9.87 2.31 -14.30
C GLU A 57 -9.98 3.66 -13.56
N GLU A 58 -9.70 3.69 -12.27
CA GLU A 58 -9.63 4.91 -11.45
C GLU A 58 -8.48 5.86 -11.87
N MET A 59 -7.43 5.31 -12.50
CA MET A 59 -6.31 6.10 -13.01
C MET A 59 -6.70 6.89 -14.27
N GLN A 60 -6.54 8.22 -14.23
CA GLN A 60 -6.75 9.10 -15.37
C GLN A 60 -5.70 8.94 -16.50
N THR A 61 -4.62 8.20 -16.24
CA THR A 61 -3.52 8.03 -17.19
C THR A 61 -3.76 6.84 -18.12
N THR A 62 -3.52 7.04 -19.42
CA THR A 62 -3.60 5.99 -20.45
C THR A 62 -2.44 5.01 -20.33
N ILE A 63 -2.56 4.06 -19.41
CA ILE A 63 -1.64 2.94 -19.20
C ILE A 63 -2.41 1.63 -19.45
N SER A 64 -1.76 0.61 -19.99
CA SER A 64 -2.41 -0.70 -20.15
C SER A 64 -2.56 -1.40 -18.80
N LEU A 65 -3.57 -2.26 -18.66
CA LEU A 65 -3.74 -3.09 -17.46
C LEU A 65 -2.50 -3.96 -17.18
N GLU A 66 -1.87 -4.48 -18.24
CA GLU A 66 -0.65 -5.29 -18.11
C GLU A 66 0.49 -4.50 -17.45
N VAL A 67 0.74 -3.27 -17.90
CA VAL A 67 1.79 -2.41 -17.33
C VAL A 67 1.46 -2.06 -15.88
N TYR A 68 0.20 -1.77 -15.58
CA TYR A 68 -0.25 -1.51 -14.21
C TYR A 68 0.00 -2.71 -13.28
N ILE A 69 -0.43 -3.90 -13.68
CA ILE A 69 -0.24 -5.12 -12.89
C ILE A 69 1.24 -5.40 -12.67
N LYS A 70 2.07 -5.28 -13.71
CA LYS A 70 3.51 -5.46 -13.59
C LYS A 70 4.11 -4.50 -12.56
N THR A 71 3.77 -3.21 -12.66
CA THR A 71 4.29 -2.20 -11.72
C THR A 71 3.84 -2.45 -10.29
N ILE A 72 2.55 -2.71 -10.05
CA ILE A 72 2.05 -3.00 -8.70
C ILE A 72 2.65 -4.31 -8.16
N THR A 73 2.86 -5.32 -9.02
CA THR A 73 3.57 -6.55 -8.61
C THR A 73 4.99 -6.23 -8.13
N LEU A 74 5.72 -5.36 -8.84
CA LEU A 74 7.06 -4.93 -8.40
C LEU A 74 7.02 -4.18 -7.06
N HIS A 75 5.99 -3.37 -6.84
CA HIS A 75 5.78 -2.67 -5.58
C HIS A 75 5.57 -3.64 -4.40
N GLU A 76 4.70 -4.64 -4.55
CA GLU A 76 4.51 -5.66 -3.51
C GLU A 76 5.77 -6.48 -3.24
N LEU A 77 6.53 -6.80 -4.29
CA LEU A 77 7.84 -7.43 -4.13
C LEU A 77 8.86 -6.50 -3.47
N GLY A 78 8.73 -5.19 -3.63
CA GLY A 78 9.46 -4.17 -2.90
C GLY A 78 9.27 -4.27 -1.38
N HIS A 79 8.04 -4.53 -0.93
CA HIS A 79 7.77 -4.84 0.49
C HIS A 79 8.41 -6.17 0.92
N ALA A 80 8.37 -7.20 0.07
CA ALA A 80 8.95 -8.50 0.39
C ALA A 80 10.48 -8.44 0.60
N ILE A 81 11.19 -7.54 -0.10
CA ILE A 81 12.63 -7.31 0.11
C ILE A 81 12.91 -6.84 1.55
N ASP A 82 12.06 -5.98 2.11
CA ASP A 82 12.21 -5.41 3.47
C ASP A 82 11.30 -6.06 4.52
N ARG A 83 10.88 -7.31 4.27
CA ARG A 83 10.06 -8.11 5.20
C ARG A 83 10.55 -8.07 6.64
N LYS A 84 11.88 -8.09 6.84
CA LYS A 84 12.47 -8.05 8.18
C LYS A 84 12.10 -6.75 8.93
N ALA A 85 12.17 -5.60 8.28
CA ALA A 85 11.79 -4.32 8.89
C ALA A 85 10.29 -4.28 9.24
N LEU A 86 9.44 -4.83 8.36
CA LEU A 86 8.00 -4.97 8.62
C LEU A 86 7.71 -5.88 9.83
N LEU A 87 8.47 -6.95 10.01
CA LEU A 87 8.33 -7.82 11.19
C LEU A 87 8.81 -7.16 12.47
N GLU A 88 9.82 -6.30 12.41
CA GLU A 88 10.34 -5.56 13.57
C GLU A 88 9.32 -4.55 14.13
N THR A 89 8.38 -4.08 13.30
CA THR A 89 7.30 -3.18 13.75
C THR A 89 6.03 -3.91 14.20
N LEU A 90 5.98 -5.24 14.09
CA LEU A 90 4.77 -6.03 14.34
C LEU A 90 4.14 -5.78 15.72
N ASP A 91 4.95 -5.71 16.78
CA ASP A 91 4.45 -5.46 18.13
C ASP A 91 3.74 -4.10 18.23
N ARG A 92 4.32 -3.06 17.60
CA ARG A 92 3.73 -1.71 17.59
C ARG A 92 2.46 -1.67 16.74
N THR A 93 2.47 -2.34 15.59
CA THR A 93 1.29 -2.48 14.72
C THR A 93 0.13 -3.17 15.44
N ILE A 94 0.40 -4.21 16.25
CA ILE A 94 -0.62 -4.88 17.07
C ILE A 94 -1.18 -3.94 18.13
N GLU A 95 -0.33 -3.16 18.81
CA GLU A 95 -0.77 -2.20 19.81
C GLU A 95 -1.70 -1.13 19.23
N ILE A 96 -1.33 -0.56 18.08
CA ILE A 96 -2.15 0.42 17.36
C ILE A 96 -3.47 -0.22 16.90
N PHE A 97 -3.42 -1.45 16.37
CA PHE A 97 -4.61 -2.20 15.96
C PHE A 97 -5.58 -2.42 17.13
N ASP A 98 -5.07 -2.86 18.28
CA ASP A 98 -5.88 -3.09 19.47
C ASP A 98 -6.46 -1.77 20.01
N ALA A 99 -5.70 -0.68 19.97
CA ALA A 99 -6.21 0.65 20.32
C ALA A 99 -7.37 1.07 19.40
N LYS A 100 -7.23 0.90 18.08
CA LYS A 100 -8.29 1.20 17.10
C LYS A 100 -9.52 0.32 17.27
N ARG A 101 -9.34 -0.96 17.58
CA ARG A 101 -10.45 -1.90 17.78
C ARG A 101 -11.25 -1.62 19.06
N ASN A 102 -10.58 -1.16 20.11
CA ASN A 102 -11.18 -0.98 21.43
C ASN A 102 -11.77 0.41 21.66
N ASN A 103 -11.64 1.34 20.71
CA ASN A 103 -12.19 2.69 20.78
C ASN A 103 -13.10 2.96 19.58
N SER A 104 -14.11 3.82 19.77
CA SER A 104 -14.94 4.29 18.66
C SER A 104 -14.19 5.28 17.77
N LEU A 105 -14.62 5.44 16.51
CA LEU A 105 -14.09 6.48 15.61
C LEU A 105 -14.17 7.87 16.24
N TYR A 106 -15.25 8.17 16.96
CA TYR A 106 -15.38 9.44 17.67
C TYR A 106 -14.26 9.63 18.70
N GLU A 107 -13.96 8.61 19.50
CA GLU A 107 -12.87 8.67 20.49
C GLU A 107 -11.50 8.80 19.82
N LEU A 108 -11.24 8.00 18.78
CA LEU A 108 -9.98 8.05 18.02
C LEU A 108 -9.68 9.45 17.50
N TYR A 109 -10.69 10.15 16.99
CA TYR A 109 -10.54 11.46 16.35
C TYR A 109 -10.80 12.65 17.27
N ASN A 110 -11.09 12.45 18.56
CA ASN A 110 -11.27 13.56 19.52
C ASN A 110 -10.38 13.45 20.76
N ARG A 111 -9.58 12.39 20.88
CA ARG A 111 -8.59 12.22 21.94
C ARG A 111 -7.18 12.33 21.38
N VAL A 112 -6.38 13.24 21.93
CA VAL A 112 -5.03 13.55 21.45
C VAL A 112 -4.12 12.33 21.48
N ASP A 113 -4.18 11.52 22.54
CA ASP A 113 -3.37 10.30 22.69
C ASP A 113 -3.71 9.27 21.61
N LEU A 114 -5.00 9.03 21.35
CA LEU A 114 -5.43 8.06 20.34
C LEU A 114 -5.17 8.54 18.91
N LEU A 115 -5.44 9.83 18.62
CA LEU A 115 -5.17 10.38 17.30
C LEU A 115 -3.67 10.39 17.01
N SER A 116 -2.83 10.64 18.02
CA SER A 116 -1.37 10.55 17.84
C SER A 116 -0.91 9.16 17.39
N MET A 117 -1.55 8.08 17.87
CA MET A 117 -1.26 6.72 17.43
C MET A 117 -1.71 6.47 15.98
N VAL A 118 -2.80 7.10 15.53
CA VAL A 118 -3.24 7.04 14.12
C VAL A 118 -2.25 7.78 13.22
N ILE A 119 -1.77 8.95 13.65
CA ILE A 119 -0.72 9.69 12.92
C ILE A 119 0.56 8.86 12.82
N GLU A 120 0.99 8.23 13.92
CA GLU A 120 2.16 7.35 13.92
C GLU A 120 2.00 6.16 12.95
N GLU A 121 0.82 5.54 12.90
CA GLU A 121 0.51 4.47 11.92
C GLU A 121 0.68 4.97 10.48
N HIS A 122 0.15 6.16 10.16
CA HIS A 122 0.28 6.76 8.85
C HIS A 122 1.74 7.06 8.49
N GLU A 123 2.51 7.65 9.41
CA GLU A 123 3.93 7.94 9.20
C GLU A 123 4.71 6.65 8.94
N MET A 124 4.48 5.62 9.74
CA MET A 124 5.12 4.31 9.57
C MET A 124 4.75 3.66 8.23
N ASN A 125 3.47 3.71 7.84
CA ASN A 125 3.00 3.19 6.56
C ASN A 125 3.62 3.96 5.38
N LEU A 126 3.66 5.29 5.43
CA LEU A 126 4.27 6.12 4.37
C LEU A 126 5.74 5.75 4.16
N ILE A 127 6.50 5.56 5.24
CA ILE A 127 7.90 5.12 5.15
C ILE A 127 8.00 3.75 4.46
N PHE A 128 7.12 2.80 4.81
CA PHE A 128 7.12 1.49 4.18
C PHE A 128 6.74 1.53 2.71
N GLU A 129 5.77 2.35 2.33
CA GLU A 129 5.35 2.57 0.95
C GLU A 129 6.50 3.17 0.12
N GLU A 130 7.15 4.23 0.62
CA GLU A 130 8.29 4.87 -0.05
C GLU A 130 9.44 3.88 -0.29
N ILE A 131 9.81 3.11 0.74
CA ILE A 131 10.87 2.10 0.65
C ILE A 131 10.49 1.00 -0.35
N ALA A 132 9.24 0.53 -0.34
CA ALA A 132 8.77 -0.47 -1.29
C ALA A 132 8.84 0.05 -2.72
N TRP A 133 8.46 1.31 -2.96
CA TRP A 133 8.61 1.94 -4.28
C TRP A 133 10.06 2.12 -4.71
N GLU A 134 10.98 2.45 -3.79
CA GLU A 134 12.42 2.49 -4.09
C GLU A 134 12.95 1.11 -4.47
N ASN A 135 12.55 0.06 -3.77
CA ASN A 135 12.95 -1.30 -4.09
C ASN A 135 12.35 -1.78 -5.41
N ALA A 136 11.08 -1.47 -5.67
CA ALA A 136 10.42 -1.74 -6.94
C ALA A 136 11.11 -1.04 -8.10
N GLN A 137 11.56 0.20 -7.90
CA GLN A 137 12.34 0.94 -8.89
C GLN A 137 13.67 0.24 -9.18
N LYS A 138 14.43 -0.17 -8.14
CA LYS A 138 15.67 -0.95 -8.31
C LYS A 138 15.43 -2.25 -9.08
N LEU A 139 14.32 -2.95 -8.82
CA LEU A 139 13.93 -4.14 -9.57
C LEU A 139 13.63 -3.79 -11.04
N ASN A 140 12.85 -2.74 -11.29
CA ASN A 140 12.50 -2.32 -12.63
C ASN A 140 13.73 -1.90 -13.45
N GLU A 141 14.65 -1.14 -12.86
CA GLU A 141 15.91 -0.71 -13.49
C GLU A 141 16.79 -1.90 -13.83
N LYS A 142 16.85 -2.92 -12.96
CA LYS A 142 17.68 -4.12 -13.16
C LYS A 142 17.11 -5.06 -14.23
N PHE A 143 15.80 -5.26 -14.26
CA PHE A 143 15.17 -6.30 -15.08
C PHE A 143 14.36 -5.74 -16.27
N HIS A 144 14.20 -4.42 -16.37
CA HIS A 144 13.51 -3.71 -17.45
C HIS A 144 12.07 -4.21 -17.70
N ILE A 145 11.29 -4.35 -16.62
CA ILE A 145 9.95 -4.95 -16.65
C ILE A 145 8.91 -4.01 -17.27
N VAL A 146 8.97 -2.71 -16.94
CA VAL A 146 8.10 -1.66 -17.47
C VAL A 146 8.90 -0.42 -17.87
N GLU A 147 8.36 0.36 -18.82
CA GLU A 147 8.94 1.65 -19.19
C GLU A 147 8.89 2.62 -17.99
N GLU A 148 10.00 3.29 -17.73
CA GLU A 148 10.19 4.20 -16.59
C GLU A 148 9.08 5.25 -16.46
N LYS A 149 8.66 5.84 -17.58
CA LYS A 149 7.58 6.84 -17.58
C LYS A 149 6.25 6.27 -17.08
N CYS A 150 5.95 5.02 -17.41
CA CYS A 150 4.75 4.36 -16.92
C CYS A 150 4.88 3.97 -15.45
N PHE A 151 6.06 3.49 -15.04
CA PHE A 151 6.35 3.16 -13.65
C PHE A 151 6.12 4.38 -12.74
N GLU A 152 6.76 5.51 -13.07
CA GLU A 152 6.66 6.75 -12.29
C GLU A 152 5.24 7.32 -12.26
N ALA A 153 4.47 7.19 -13.36
CA ALA A 153 3.07 7.61 -13.38
C ALA A 153 2.18 6.80 -12.43
N ILE A 154 2.43 5.49 -12.31
CA ILE A 154 1.69 4.62 -11.38
C ILE A 154 2.13 4.90 -9.94
N LYS A 155 3.45 4.93 -9.67
CA LYS A 155 4.02 5.25 -8.35
C LYS A 155 3.45 6.56 -7.81
N LYS A 156 3.47 7.61 -8.62
CA LYS A 156 2.93 8.92 -8.24
C LYS A 156 1.46 8.84 -7.85
N TYR A 157 0.63 8.22 -8.68
CA TYR A 157 -0.80 8.07 -8.40
C TYR A 157 -1.05 7.27 -7.11
N SER A 158 -0.32 6.17 -6.90
CA SER A 158 -0.43 5.33 -5.71
C SER A 158 0.00 6.06 -4.44
N LEU A 159 1.07 6.86 -4.47
CA LEU A 159 1.55 7.61 -3.29
C LEU A 159 0.66 8.81 -2.93
N GLU A 160 0.04 9.46 -3.92
CA GLU A 160 -0.88 10.58 -3.69
C GLU A 160 -2.04 10.17 -2.78
N THR A 161 -2.60 8.97 -2.96
CA THR A 161 -3.75 8.52 -2.14
C THR A 161 -3.40 8.33 -0.66
N TYR A 162 -2.18 7.88 -0.35
CA TYR A 162 -1.73 7.76 1.04
C TYR A 162 -1.42 9.13 1.66
N THR A 163 -0.82 10.02 0.87
CA THR A 163 -0.39 11.34 1.32
C THR A 163 -1.59 12.24 1.65
N ASP A 164 -2.67 12.15 0.88
CA ASP A 164 -3.88 12.94 1.11
C ASP A 164 -4.57 12.60 2.44
N LEU A 165 -4.71 11.30 2.74
CA LEU A 165 -5.30 10.82 4.00
C LEU A 165 -4.47 11.23 5.21
N TYR A 166 -3.14 11.07 5.14
CA TYR A 166 -2.24 11.49 6.20
C TYR A 166 -2.37 12.98 6.52
N HIS A 167 -2.39 13.84 5.50
CA HIS A 167 -2.51 15.28 5.70
C HIS A 167 -3.87 15.68 6.28
N GLU A 168 -4.96 15.00 5.92
CA GLU A 168 -6.27 15.25 6.51
C GLU A 168 -6.26 15.00 8.02
N ASP A 169 -5.77 13.83 8.42
CA ASP A 169 -5.70 13.44 9.83
C ASP A 169 -4.72 14.31 10.63
N LEU A 170 -3.56 14.65 10.06
CA LEU A 170 -2.58 15.53 10.69
C LEU A 170 -3.16 16.92 10.96
N ASN A 171 -3.90 17.48 10.00
CA ASN A 171 -4.56 18.77 10.17
C ASN A 171 -5.61 18.74 11.30
N LEU A 172 -6.29 17.62 11.49
CA LEU A 172 -7.23 17.44 12.59
C LEU A 172 -6.49 17.35 13.93
N TYR A 173 -5.40 16.60 13.99
CA TYR A 173 -4.55 16.48 15.17
C TYR A 173 -4.02 17.84 15.64
N GLU A 174 -3.46 18.63 14.73
CA GLU A 174 -2.94 19.95 15.06
C GLU A 174 -4.00 20.89 15.63
N LYS A 175 -5.25 20.81 15.15
CA LYS A 175 -6.38 21.59 15.68
C LYS A 175 -6.72 21.17 17.10
N LEU A 176 -6.86 19.87 17.34
CA LEU A 176 -7.15 19.31 18.67
C LEU A 176 -6.09 19.70 19.70
N VAL A 177 -4.80 19.60 19.34
CA VAL A 177 -3.70 20.02 20.23
C VAL A 177 -3.79 21.52 20.55
N LYS A 178 -4.08 22.38 19.57
CA LYS A 178 -4.26 23.82 19.80
C LYS A 178 -5.44 24.10 20.73
N GLU A 179 -6.58 23.46 20.52
CA GLU A 179 -7.76 23.62 21.37
C GLU A 179 -7.51 23.16 22.81
N HIS A 180 -6.83 22.04 23.00
CA HIS A 180 -6.47 21.53 24.33
C HIS A 180 -5.46 22.44 25.04
N THR A 181 -4.49 22.99 24.31
CA THR A 181 -3.50 23.93 24.86
C THR A 181 -4.14 25.26 25.29
N VAL A 182 -5.13 25.75 24.53
CA VAL A 182 -5.88 26.98 24.86
C VAL A 182 -6.82 26.79 26.05
N GLN A 183 -7.33 25.57 26.30
CA GLN A 183 -8.17 25.29 27.47
C GLN A 183 -7.38 25.15 28.79
N ILE A 184 -6.07 24.91 28.70
CA ILE A 184 -5.18 24.71 29.87
C ILE A 184 -4.42 26.01 30.24
N ALA A 185 -4.38 27.01 29.34
CA ALA A 185 -3.72 28.31 29.54
C ALA A 185 -4.67 29.38 30.13
#